data_AF-A0A7K9G171-F1
#
_entry.id   AF-A0A7K9G171-F1
#
_cell.length_a   1.000
_cell.length_b   1.000
_cell.length_c   1.000
_cell.angle_alpha   90.00
_cell.angle_beta   90.00
_cell.angle_gamma   90.00
#
_symmetry.space_group_name_H-M   'P 1'
#
loop_
_entity.id
_entity.type
_entity.pdbx_description
1 polymer ?
#
loop_
_entity_poly.entity_id
_entity_poly.type
_entity_poly.pdbx_seq_one_letter_code
_entity_poly.pdbx_strand_id
1 'polypeptide(L)'
;MVNERHNGNLLVHLGPKLQAYPEELLRQRRGHDGQPEYLIQWSIVSLEERAAEGSSACSAETKPENISMWMSAEEVCASCPALLGKRKLEGQWMKEEKAASLFAAAVPLDEASLLEMKADVRSLVQRAGRQISETGAPESSILNTIHVLSAYASIGSLAGAFKETGALDLLMKMLCHNEKQIRRSAGKMLRALASHDAGSRAYVLLSLSQQDGIEQHIDFDGRYTLLELFAE
;
A
#
# COMPACT_ATOMS: atom_id res chain seq x y z
N MET A 1 22.36 13.43 29.04
CA MET A 1 22.73 12.35 28.09
C MET A 1 23.68 12.96 27.08
N VAL A 2 24.96 12.59 27.12
CA VAL A 2 25.98 13.13 26.22
C VAL A 2 25.90 12.32 24.93
N ASN A 3 25.35 12.92 23.88
CA ASN A 3 25.32 12.30 22.55
C ASN A 3 26.71 12.47 21.93
N GLU A 4 27.54 11.42 21.99
CA GLU A 4 28.81 11.37 21.30
C GLU A 4 28.58 11.32 19.78
N ARG A 5 29.40 12.05 19.03
CA ARG A 5 29.32 12.11 17.57
C ARG A 5 30.52 11.36 17.00
N HIS A 6 30.28 10.26 16.31
CA HIS A 6 31.33 9.54 15.60
C HIS A 6 31.14 9.76 14.10
N ASN A 7 32.17 10.32 13.45
CA ASN A 7 32.17 10.63 12.03
C ASN A 7 31.02 11.56 11.55
N GLY A 8 30.53 12.44 12.44
CA GLY A 8 29.45 13.40 12.14
C GLY A 8 28.02 12.85 12.26
N ASN A 9 27.86 11.55 12.53
CA ASN A 9 26.56 10.92 12.78
C ASN A 9 26.29 10.79 14.30
N LEU A 10 25.01 10.81 14.68
CA LEU A 10 24.53 10.68 16.04
C LEU A 10 24.64 9.23 16.52
N LEU A 11 25.35 9.00 17.62
CA LEU A 11 25.33 7.73 18.34
C LEU A 11 24.23 7.75 19.39
N VAL A 12 23.30 6.80 19.29
CA VAL A 12 22.22 6.64 20.27
C VAL A 12 22.57 5.48 21.20
N HIS A 13 22.64 5.75 22.50
CA HIS A 13 22.84 4.71 23.51
C HIS A 13 21.50 4.06 23.84
N LEU A 14 21.31 2.80 23.43
CA LEU A 14 20.08 2.03 23.70
C LEU A 14 20.15 1.29 25.05
N GLY A 15 21.33 1.18 25.66
CA GLY A 15 21.54 0.60 26.99
C GLY A 15 23.00 0.71 27.45
N PRO A 16 23.34 0.18 28.64
CA PRO A 16 24.69 0.28 29.21
C PRO A 16 25.79 -0.41 28.37
N LYS A 17 25.41 -1.28 27.44
CA LYS A 17 26.33 -2.02 26.54
C LYS A 17 25.93 -1.99 25.06
N LEU A 18 24.91 -1.22 24.67
CA LEU A 18 24.36 -1.23 23.29
C LEU A 18 24.35 0.18 22.72
N GLN A 19 24.97 0.34 21.55
CA GLN A 19 25.00 1.59 20.79
C GLN A 19 24.39 1.36 19.42
N ALA A 20 23.54 2.28 18.98
CA ALA A 20 23.01 2.31 17.63
C ALA A 20 23.61 3.48 16.85
N TYR A 21 24.05 3.20 15.62
CA TYR A 21 24.47 4.23 14.68
C TYR A 21 23.74 4.07 13.34
N PRO A 22 23.51 5.18 12.62
CA PRO A 22 22.83 5.13 11.33
C PRO A 22 23.82 4.63 10.28
N GLU A 23 23.45 3.53 9.62
CA GLU A 23 24.28 2.79 8.66
C GLU A 23 23.95 3.19 7.23
N GLU A 24 22.66 3.11 6.84
CA GLU A 24 22.24 3.29 5.45
C GLU A 24 20.87 3.95 5.34
N LEU A 25 20.67 4.78 4.31
CA LEU A 25 19.37 5.32 3.91
C LEU A 25 18.77 4.38 2.86
N LEU A 26 17.73 3.64 3.24
CA LEU A 26 17.14 2.59 2.40
C LEU A 26 16.12 3.14 1.41
N ARG A 27 15.22 4.03 1.87
CA ARG A 27 14.07 4.52 1.07
C ARG A 27 13.70 5.95 1.43
N GLN A 28 13.01 6.62 0.50
CA GLN A 28 12.41 7.93 0.70
C GLN A 28 10.94 7.88 0.27
N ARG A 29 10.05 8.48 1.06
CA ARG A 29 8.63 8.66 0.73
C ARG A 29 8.22 10.11 0.96
N ARG A 30 7.04 10.50 0.46
CA ARG A 30 6.39 11.73 0.92
C ARG A 30 5.50 11.38 2.10
N GLY A 31 5.72 12.06 3.22
CA GLY A 31 4.87 11.99 4.40
C GLY A 31 3.50 12.63 4.14
N HIS A 32 2.60 12.49 5.11
CA HIS A 32 1.23 13.02 5.03
C HIS A 32 1.17 14.55 4.96
N ASP A 33 2.23 15.23 5.41
CA ASP A 33 2.45 16.67 5.35
C ASP A 33 3.08 17.14 4.02
N GLY A 34 3.37 16.22 3.10
CA GLY A 34 4.03 16.48 1.83
C GLY A 34 5.55 16.65 1.93
N GLN A 35 6.13 16.54 3.13
CA GLN A 35 7.58 16.59 3.35
C GLN A 35 8.23 15.23 3.06
N PRO A 36 9.52 15.19 2.69
CA PRO A 36 10.21 13.93 2.48
C PRO A 36 10.56 13.25 3.81
N GLU A 37 10.12 12.00 3.95
CA GLU A 37 10.52 11.10 5.02
C GLU A 37 11.51 10.06 4.47
N TYR A 38 12.47 9.66 5.30
CA TYR A 38 13.54 8.75 4.93
C TYR A 38 13.59 7.55 5.87
N LEU A 39 13.66 6.35 5.30
CA LEU A 39 13.85 5.13 6.05
C LEU A 39 15.34 4.91 6.24
N ILE A 40 15.80 5.07 7.48
CA ILE A 40 17.20 4.88 7.86
C ILE A 40 17.34 3.53 8.56
N GLN A 41 18.30 2.73 8.11
CA GLN A 41 18.77 1.54 8.79
C GLN A 41 19.81 1.92 9.83
N TRP A 42 19.59 1.46 11.05
CA TRP A 42 20.47 1.62 12.19
C TRP A 42 21.01 0.25 12.57
N SER A 43 22.33 0.14 12.69
CA SER A 43 22.95 -1.07 13.21
C SER A 43 23.19 -0.92 14.71
N ILE A 44 22.82 -1.97 15.45
CA ILE A 44 23.03 -2.05 16.90
C ILE A 44 24.31 -2.86 17.12
N VAL A 45 25.27 -2.26 17.81
CA VAL A 45 26.53 -2.90 18.16
C VAL A 45 26.65 -3.01 19.68
N SER A 46 27.10 -4.18 20.12
CA SER A 46 27.45 -4.42 21.51
C SER A 46 28.85 -3.85 21.80
N LEU A 47 28.98 -3.08 22.89
CA LEU A 47 30.25 -2.49 23.31
C LEU A 47 31.31 -3.56 23.66
N GLU A 48 30.86 -4.78 23.99
CA GLU A 48 31.68 -5.91 24.43
C GLU A 48 32.50 -6.53 23.28
N GLU A 49 32.03 -6.44 22.02
CA GLU A 49 32.76 -6.88 20.83
C GLU A 49 33.90 -5.93 20.42
N ARG A 50 33.85 -4.65 20.83
CA ARG A 50 34.88 -3.66 20.49
C ARG A 50 36.15 -3.76 21.32
N ALA A 51 36.12 -4.45 22.46
CA ALA A 51 37.29 -4.61 23.34
C ALA A 51 38.14 -5.85 23.00
N ALA A 52 37.69 -6.70 22.08
CA ALA A 52 38.31 -8.00 21.79
C ALA A 52 39.14 -7.99 20.49
N GLU A 53 39.91 -6.93 20.22
CA GLU A 53 40.86 -6.87 19.10
C GLU A 53 42.14 -7.72 19.34
N GLY A 54 42.06 -8.72 20.22
CA GLY A 54 43.18 -9.61 20.50
C GLY A 54 42.81 -10.76 21.42
N SER A 55 42.20 -11.82 20.89
CA SER A 55 42.58 -13.22 21.17
C SER A 55 41.52 -14.20 20.66
N SER A 56 41.89 -14.91 19.59
CA SER A 56 41.60 -16.31 19.25
C SER A 56 40.35 -17.02 19.82
N ALA A 57 39.53 -17.48 18.87
CA ALA A 57 38.80 -18.77 18.78
C ALA A 57 37.26 -18.76 18.85
N CYS A 58 36.67 -19.21 17.74
CA CYS A 58 35.35 -19.84 17.55
C CYS A 58 34.09 -19.14 18.08
N SER A 59 33.18 -18.86 17.13
CA SER A 59 31.76 -19.26 17.14
C SER A 59 30.80 -18.11 16.81
N ALA A 60 29.91 -18.42 15.85
CA ALA A 60 28.72 -17.70 15.40
C ALA A 60 28.94 -16.39 14.63
N GLU A 61 28.49 -16.41 13.38
CA GLU A 61 28.17 -15.21 12.60
C GLU A 61 27.07 -14.43 13.33
N THR A 62 27.43 -13.59 14.31
CA THR A 62 26.49 -12.66 14.94
C THR A 62 26.22 -11.51 13.97
N LYS A 63 25.25 -11.73 13.10
CA LYS A 63 24.71 -10.71 12.20
C LYS A 63 24.32 -9.48 13.05
N PRO A 64 24.82 -8.27 12.75
CA PRO A 64 24.45 -7.09 13.51
C PRO A 64 22.92 -6.92 13.48
N GLU A 65 22.32 -6.68 14.64
CA GLU A 65 20.89 -6.44 14.74
C GLU A 65 20.59 -5.07 14.13
N ASN A 66 19.89 -5.08 12.99
CA ASN A 66 19.57 -3.86 12.26
C ASN A 66 18.10 -3.49 12.51
N ILE A 67 17.86 -2.23 12.86
CA ILE A 67 16.51 -1.65 12.99
C ILE A 67 16.34 -0.57 11.93
N SER A 68 15.24 -0.62 11.19
CA SER A 68 14.87 0.42 10.23
C SER A 68 13.85 1.38 10.83
N MET A 69 14.07 2.69 10.70
CA MET A 69 13.19 3.72 11.25
C MET A 69 12.95 4.83 10.22
N TRP A 70 11.68 5.23 10.05
CA TRP A 70 11.31 6.41 9.27
C TRP A 70 11.62 7.67 10.07
N MET A 71 12.28 8.61 9.42
CA MET A 71 12.69 9.89 10.00
C MET A 71 12.37 11.02 9.03
N SER A 72 11.99 12.17 9.56
CA SER A 72 11.78 13.39 8.78
C SER A 72 13.11 13.95 8.24
N ALA A 73 13.03 14.80 7.22
CA ALA A 73 14.22 15.48 6.67
C ALA A 73 15.02 16.25 7.73
N GLU A 74 14.35 16.88 8.68
CA GLU A 74 14.97 17.64 9.76
C GLU A 74 15.73 16.72 10.73
N GLU A 75 15.13 15.59 11.10
CA GLU A 75 15.73 14.60 12.00
C GLU A 75 16.93 13.89 11.36
N VAL A 76 16.87 13.61 10.04
CA VAL A 76 17.99 13.03 9.29
C VAL A 76 19.14 14.04 9.18
N CYS A 77 18.84 15.33 8.91
CA CYS A 77 19.87 16.37 8.90
C CYS A 77 20.56 16.52 10.27
N ALA A 78 19.81 16.36 11.37
CA ALA A 78 20.35 16.43 12.72
C ALA A 78 21.14 15.17 13.12
N SER A 79 20.72 14.00 12.63
CA SER A 79 21.22 12.70 13.12
C SER A 79 22.26 12.06 12.19
N CYS A 80 22.14 12.21 10.88
CA CYS A 80 23.04 11.59 9.90
C CYS A 80 23.17 12.40 8.60
N PRO A 81 23.72 13.63 8.67
CA PRO A 81 23.88 14.49 7.50
C PRO A 81 24.79 13.87 6.42
N ALA A 82 25.72 13.00 6.80
CA ALA A 82 26.65 12.34 5.87
C ALA A 82 25.96 11.33 4.92
N LEU A 83 24.81 10.76 5.32
CA LEU A 83 24.05 9.81 4.51
C LEU A 83 23.23 10.50 3.41
N LEU A 84 22.86 11.77 3.60
CA LEU A 84 22.17 12.58 2.60
C LEU A 84 23.08 12.98 1.42
N GLY A 85 24.39 13.12 1.68
CA GLY A 85 25.38 13.55 0.67
C GLY A 85 25.91 12.41 -0.23
N LYS A 86 25.72 11.14 0.15
CA LYS A 86 26.22 9.98 -0.60
C LYS A 86 25.16 9.41 -1.54
N ARG A 87 24.76 10.19 -2.56
CA ARG A 87 24.12 9.61 -3.75
C ARG A 87 24.75 10.16 -5.02
N LYS A 88 25.87 9.54 -5.41
CA LYS A 88 26.20 9.36 -6.82
C LYS A 88 25.36 8.19 -7.31
N LEU A 89 24.63 8.45 -8.38
CA LEU A 89 23.62 7.60 -8.99
C LEU A 89 24.28 6.36 -9.61
N GLU A 90 24.01 5.16 -9.08
CA GLU A 90 24.34 3.93 -9.78
C GLU A 90 23.41 2.79 -9.35
N GLY A 91 22.68 2.23 -10.32
CA GLY A 91 21.95 0.97 -10.16
C GLY A 91 20.43 1.10 -10.00
N GLN A 92 19.72 0.85 -11.09
CA GLN A 92 18.33 0.40 -11.10
C GLN A 92 17.24 1.45 -10.81
N TRP A 93 17.23 2.44 -11.70
CA TRP A 93 15.95 2.84 -12.31
C TRP A 93 15.35 1.62 -13.01
N MET A 94 14.62 0.77 -12.29
CA MET A 94 13.58 0.00 -12.95
C MET A 94 12.41 0.96 -13.08
N LYS A 95 12.30 1.49 -14.29
CA LYS A 95 11.14 2.15 -14.84
C LYS A 95 9.92 1.28 -14.54
N GLU A 96 9.30 1.47 -13.39
CA GLU A 96 7.89 1.17 -13.24
C GLU A 96 7.21 2.09 -14.25
N GLU A 97 6.47 1.49 -15.18
CA GLU A 97 5.77 2.19 -16.24
C GLU A 97 4.79 3.18 -15.62
N LYS A 98 5.31 4.38 -15.34
CA LYS A 98 4.66 5.62 -15.67
C LYS A 98 4.47 5.58 -17.19
N ALA A 99 3.45 4.84 -17.61
CA ALA A 99 2.63 5.30 -18.71
C ALA A 99 2.31 6.73 -18.33
N ALA A 100 3.00 7.66 -18.98
CA ALA A 100 2.57 9.02 -19.04
C ALA A 100 1.17 8.94 -19.65
N SER A 101 0.15 8.88 -18.80
CA SER A 101 -1.06 9.59 -19.10
C SER A 101 -0.62 11.04 -19.21
N LEU A 102 -0.31 11.44 -20.44
CA LEU A 102 -0.88 12.67 -20.98
C LEU A 102 -2.26 12.83 -20.34
N PHE A 103 -2.59 14.02 -19.86
CA PHE A 103 -3.76 14.37 -19.03
C PHE A 103 -3.47 14.43 -17.52
N ALA A 104 -3.03 15.62 -17.06
CA ALA A 104 -3.76 16.37 -16.03
C ALA A 104 -3.20 17.80 -15.90
N ALA A 105 -3.27 18.58 -16.99
CA ALA A 105 -3.95 19.84 -16.79
C ALA A 105 -5.38 19.40 -16.48
N ALA A 106 -5.76 19.42 -15.20
CA ALA A 106 -7.12 19.11 -14.79
C ALA A 106 -8.01 20.14 -15.48
N VAL A 107 -8.50 19.78 -16.68
CA VAL A 107 -9.76 20.31 -17.16
C VAL A 107 -10.71 20.07 -16.00
N PRO A 108 -11.33 21.12 -15.42
CA PRO A 108 -12.31 20.94 -14.36
C PRO A 108 -13.31 19.94 -14.90
N LEU A 109 -13.38 18.76 -14.28
CA LEU A 109 -14.42 17.81 -14.62
C LEU A 109 -15.73 18.52 -14.33
N ASP A 110 -16.47 18.84 -15.38
CA ASP A 110 -17.73 19.56 -15.25
C ASP A 110 -18.64 18.79 -14.29
N GLU A 111 -19.24 19.50 -13.33
CA GLU A 111 -20.04 18.86 -12.29
C GLU A 111 -21.20 18.06 -12.90
N ALA A 112 -21.72 18.50 -14.05
CA ALA A 112 -22.74 17.78 -14.80
C ALA A 112 -22.22 16.44 -15.35
N SER A 113 -21.00 16.39 -15.91
CA SER A 113 -20.39 15.14 -16.39
C SER A 113 -20.12 14.16 -15.25
N LEU A 114 -19.66 14.65 -14.10
CA LEU A 114 -19.47 13.79 -12.93
C LEU A 114 -20.80 13.19 -12.44
N LEU A 115 -21.88 13.98 -12.43
CA LEU A 115 -23.22 13.50 -12.07
C LEU A 115 -23.73 12.43 -13.05
N GLU A 116 -23.48 12.60 -14.34
CA GLU A 116 -23.81 11.60 -15.36
C GLU A 116 -23.04 10.29 -15.11
N MET A 117 -21.73 10.38 -14.87
CA MET A 117 -20.92 9.20 -14.52
C MET A 117 -21.42 8.52 -13.24
N LYS A 118 -21.84 9.27 -12.22
CA LYS A 118 -22.45 8.70 -11.01
C LYS A 118 -23.76 7.98 -11.32
N ALA A 119 -24.61 8.54 -12.20
CA ALA A 119 -25.84 7.88 -12.63
C ALA A 119 -25.55 6.59 -13.41
N ASP A 120 -24.53 6.61 -14.28
CA ASP A 120 -24.08 5.45 -15.03
C ASP A 120 -23.54 4.35 -14.11
N VAL A 121 -22.75 4.69 -13.09
CA VAL A 121 -22.35 3.74 -12.03
C VAL A 121 -23.58 3.05 -11.43
N ARG A 122 -24.64 3.80 -11.09
CA ARG A 122 -25.87 3.21 -10.53
C ARG A 122 -26.51 2.21 -11.51
N SER A 123 -26.64 2.60 -12.77
CA SER A 123 -27.20 1.75 -13.83
C SER A 123 -26.38 0.47 -14.03
N LEU A 124 -25.05 0.60 -14.11
CA LEU A 124 -24.12 -0.50 -14.33
C LEU A 124 -24.10 -1.47 -13.14
N VAL A 125 -24.10 -0.97 -11.89
CA VAL A 125 -24.17 -1.81 -10.68
C VAL A 125 -25.48 -2.59 -10.65
N GLN A 126 -26.61 -1.93 -10.93
CA GLN A 126 -27.90 -2.61 -11.02
C GLN A 126 -27.93 -3.66 -12.15
N ARG A 127 -27.35 -3.33 -13.31
CA ARG A 127 -27.26 -4.26 -14.45
C ARG A 127 -26.41 -5.47 -14.11
N ALA A 128 -25.21 -5.28 -13.57
CA ALA A 128 -24.36 -6.37 -13.14
C ALA A 128 -25.04 -7.23 -12.06
N GLY A 129 -25.75 -6.62 -11.12
CA GLY A 129 -26.54 -7.33 -10.12
C GLY A 129 -27.64 -8.22 -10.71
N ARG A 130 -28.35 -7.74 -11.73
CA ARG A 130 -29.32 -8.57 -12.47
C ARG A 130 -28.62 -9.72 -13.19
N GLN A 131 -27.55 -9.43 -13.92
CA GLN A 131 -26.84 -10.45 -14.71
C GLN A 131 -26.21 -11.55 -13.85
N ILE A 132 -25.77 -11.23 -12.63
CA ILE A 132 -25.19 -12.20 -11.69
C ILE A 132 -26.28 -13.01 -10.97
N SER A 133 -27.48 -12.45 -10.80
CA SER A 133 -28.62 -13.16 -10.19
C SER A 133 -29.41 -13.98 -11.20
N GLU A 134 -29.36 -13.63 -12.49
CA GLU A 134 -30.02 -14.34 -13.57
C GLU A 134 -29.21 -15.57 -14.01
N THR A 135 -29.68 -16.76 -13.63
CA THR A 135 -29.16 -18.07 -14.05
C THR A 135 -29.33 -18.26 -15.56
N GLY A 136 -28.45 -17.68 -16.37
CA GLY A 136 -28.48 -17.79 -17.84
C GLY A 136 -27.91 -16.62 -18.62
N ALA A 137 -27.47 -15.54 -17.97
CA ALA A 137 -26.79 -14.44 -18.66
C ALA A 137 -25.43 -14.90 -19.23
N PRO A 138 -25.04 -14.49 -20.46
CA PRO A 138 -23.73 -14.81 -21.00
C PRO A 138 -22.62 -14.23 -20.11
N GLU A 139 -21.66 -15.07 -19.71
CA GLU A 139 -20.53 -14.67 -18.85
C GLU A 139 -19.72 -13.50 -19.45
N SER A 140 -19.65 -13.42 -20.78
CA SER A 140 -19.02 -12.29 -21.50
C SER A 140 -19.74 -10.96 -21.29
N SER A 141 -21.07 -10.97 -21.17
CA SER A 141 -21.87 -9.76 -20.93
C SER A 141 -21.70 -9.24 -19.51
N ILE A 142 -21.57 -10.17 -18.55
CA ILE A 142 -21.25 -9.87 -17.15
C ILE A 142 -19.85 -9.25 -17.07
N LEU A 143 -18.85 -9.89 -17.66
CA LEU A 143 -17.47 -9.40 -17.66
C LEU A 143 -17.33 -8.03 -18.32
N ASN A 144 -18.01 -7.77 -19.45
CA ASN A 144 -18.00 -6.46 -20.09
C ASN A 144 -18.51 -5.36 -19.15
N THR A 145 -19.61 -5.61 -18.43
CA THR A 145 -20.15 -4.66 -17.46
C THR A 145 -19.17 -4.45 -16.29
N ILE A 146 -18.56 -5.53 -15.79
CA ILE A 146 -17.59 -5.48 -14.70
C ILE A 146 -16.33 -4.71 -15.09
N HIS A 147 -15.84 -4.86 -16.33
CA HIS A 147 -14.66 -4.14 -16.80
C HIS A 147 -14.89 -2.62 -16.82
N VAL A 148 -16.07 -2.18 -17.28
CA VAL A 148 -16.44 -0.76 -17.23
C VAL A 148 -16.55 -0.27 -15.79
N LEU A 149 -17.21 -1.05 -14.91
CA LEU A 149 -17.28 -0.74 -13.48
C LEU A 149 -15.89 -0.68 -12.83
N SER A 150 -14.95 -1.54 -13.25
CA SER A 150 -13.58 -1.55 -12.75
C SER A 150 -12.83 -0.28 -13.15
N ALA A 151 -13.03 0.21 -14.38
CA ALA A 151 -12.47 1.49 -14.81
C ALA A 151 -13.00 2.66 -13.97
N TYR A 152 -14.31 2.67 -13.68
CA TYR A 152 -14.92 3.69 -12.81
C TYR A 152 -14.49 3.56 -11.34
N ALA A 153 -14.28 2.34 -10.85
CA ALA A 153 -13.79 2.11 -9.49
C ALA A 153 -12.38 2.66 -9.27
N SER A 154 -11.59 2.85 -10.33
CA SER A 154 -10.28 3.52 -10.28
C SER A 154 -10.38 5.05 -10.19
N ILE A 155 -11.58 5.64 -10.28
CA ILE A 155 -11.80 7.09 -10.19
C ILE A 155 -12.28 7.43 -8.77
N GLY A 156 -11.42 8.06 -7.97
CA GLY A 156 -11.73 8.37 -6.57
C GLY A 156 -13.00 9.22 -6.35
N SER A 157 -13.28 10.16 -7.25
CA SER A 157 -14.49 11.01 -7.19
C SER A 157 -15.80 10.23 -7.34
N LEU A 158 -15.75 8.99 -7.86
CA LEU A 158 -16.90 8.09 -7.99
C LEU A 158 -17.05 7.14 -6.80
N ALA A 159 -16.06 7.03 -5.89
CA ALA A 159 -16.10 6.09 -4.78
C ALA A 159 -17.39 6.23 -3.94
N GLY A 160 -17.86 7.45 -3.70
CA GLY A 160 -19.13 7.71 -3.02
C GLY A 160 -20.35 7.10 -3.73
N ALA A 161 -20.39 7.13 -5.06
CA ALA A 161 -21.49 6.54 -5.82
C ALA A 161 -21.52 5.00 -5.73
N PHE A 162 -20.36 4.35 -5.64
CA PHE A 162 -20.28 2.91 -5.36
C PHE A 162 -20.80 2.56 -3.96
N LYS A 163 -20.59 3.43 -2.95
CA LYS A 163 -21.15 3.24 -1.61
C LYS A 163 -22.68 3.37 -1.61
N GLU A 164 -23.18 4.46 -2.21
CA GLU A 164 -24.63 4.75 -2.28
C GLU A 164 -25.44 3.67 -3.03
N THR A 165 -24.82 2.99 -3.99
CA THR A 165 -25.49 1.98 -4.83
C THR A 165 -25.49 0.58 -4.24
N GLY A 166 -24.85 0.36 -3.09
CA GLY A 166 -24.67 -0.99 -2.55
C GLY A 166 -23.75 -1.86 -3.41
N ALA A 167 -22.79 -1.25 -4.12
CA ALA A 167 -21.89 -2.00 -5.00
C ALA A 167 -21.04 -3.03 -4.25
N LEU A 168 -20.79 -2.83 -2.95
CA LEU A 168 -20.07 -3.81 -2.15
C LEU A 168 -20.82 -5.14 -2.04
N ASP A 169 -22.13 -5.14 -1.84
CA ASP A 169 -22.93 -6.37 -1.76
C ASP A 169 -22.86 -7.16 -3.07
N LEU A 170 -22.84 -6.45 -4.19
CA LEU A 170 -22.60 -7.04 -5.50
C LEU A 170 -21.21 -7.67 -5.60
N LEU A 171 -20.17 -6.95 -5.17
CA LEU A 171 -18.79 -7.46 -5.18
C LEU A 171 -18.62 -8.68 -4.27
N MET A 172 -19.29 -8.72 -3.12
CA MET A 172 -19.27 -9.90 -2.25
C MET A 172 -19.91 -11.11 -2.94
N LYS A 173 -21.04 -10.92 -3.62
CA LYS A 173 -21.65 -11.99 -4.44
C LYS A 173 -20.73 -12.43 -5.58
N MET A 174 -20.02 -11.49 -6.21
CA MET A 174 -19.06 -11.78 -7.27
C MET A 174 -17.84 -12.56 -6.78
N LEU A 175 -17.38 -12.31 -5.56
CA LEU A 175 -16.29 -13.06 -4.93
C LEU A 175 -16.66 -14.54 -4.70
N CYS A 176 -17.94 -14.86 -4.59
CA CYS A 176 -18.46 -16.22 -4.45
C CYS A 176 -18.90 -16.85 -5.79
N HIS A 177 -18.70 -16.18 -6.93
CA HIS A 177 -19.12 -16.68 -8.24
C HIS A 177 -18.25 -17.85 -8.71
N ASN A 178 -18.79 -18.80 -9.49
CA ASN A 178 -18.05 -19.96 -10.01
C ASN A 178 -16.89 -19.57 -10.95
N GLU A 179 -17.11 -18.55 -11.78
CA GLU A 179 -16.14 -18.05 -12.75
C GLU A 179 -14.97 -17.29 -12.10
N LYS A 180 -13.73 -17.73 -12.40
CA LYS A 180 -12.50 -17.17 -11.81
C LYS A 180 -12.28 -15.72 -12.20
N GLN A 181 -12.59 -15.34 -13.43
CA GLN A 181 -12.38 -13.96 -13.90
C GLN A 181 -13.29 -12.96 -13.18
N ILE A 182 -14.52 -13.36 -12.87
CA ILE A 182 -15.48 -12.54 -12.11
C ILE A 182 -14.97 -12.32 -10.68
N ARG A 183 -14.50 -13.38 -10.00
CA ARG A 183 -13.91 -13.28 -8.67
C ARG A 183 -12.68 -12.36 -8.63
N ARG A 184 -11.74 -12.55 -9.56
CA ARG A 184 -10.53 -11.72 -9.65
C ARG A 184 -10.85 -10.25 -9.93
N SER A 185 -11.83 -9.99 -10.78
CA SER A 185 -12.28 -8.63 -11.07
C SER A 185 -12.93 -7.98 -9.84
N ALA A 186 -13.72 -8.72 -9.08
CA ALA A 186 -14.29 -8.25 -7.82
C ALA A 186 -13.20 -7.83 -6.81
N GLY A 187 -12.17 -8.67 -6.64
CA GLY A 187 -11.02 -8.37 -5.77
C GLY A 187 -10.26 -7.11 -6.21
N LYS A 188 -10.02 -6.94 -7.52
CA LYS A 188 -9.37 -5.73 -8.07
C LYS A 188 -10.21 -4.48 -7.81
N MET A 189 -11.53 -4.56 -7.98
CA MET A 189 -12.43 -3.45 -7.70
C MET A 189 -12.45 -3.08 -6.23
N LEU A 190 -12.51 -4.05 -5.32
CA LEU A 190 -12.44 -3.80 -3.87
C LEU A 190 -11.14 -3.09 -3.49
N ARG A 191 -10.01 -3.51 -4.06
CA ARG A 191 -8.72 -2.84 -3.86
C ARG A 191 -8.71 -1.41 -4.36
N ALA A 192 -9.20 -1.18 -5.59
CA ALA A 192 -9.28 0.17 -6.15
C ALA A 192 -10.14 1.08 -5.27
N LEU A 193 -11.32 0.62 -4.83
CA LEU A 193 -12.20 1.39 -3.95
C LEU A 193 -11.57 1.68 -2.58
N ALA A 194 -10.84 0.73 -2.00
CA ALA A 194 -10.15 0.92 -0.73
C ALA A 194 -8.93 1.86 -0.82
N SER A 195 -8.29 1.95 -1.99
CA SER A 195 -7.08 2.77 -2.17
C SER A 195 -7.31 4.29 -2.26
N HIS A 196 -8.56 4.74 -2.46
CA HIS A 196 -8.83 6.18 -2.70
C HIS A 196 -8.73 7.05 -1.45
N ASP A 197 -9.29 6.59 -0.32
CA ASP A 197 -9.27 7.32 0.93
C ASP A 197 -9.52 6.40 2.13
N ALA A 198 -9.09 6.84 3.31
CA ALA A 198 -9.21 6.08 4.55
C ALA A 198 -10.67 5.73 4.91
N GLY A 199 -11.63 6.58 4.54
CA GLY A 199 -13.06 6.32 4.76
C GLY A 199 -13.62 5.27 3.81
N SER A 200 -13.15 5.21 2.56
CA SER A 200 -13.47 4.14 1.62
C SER A 200 -12.84 2.81 2.01
N ARG A 201 -11.61 2.83 2.52
CA ARG A 201 -10.97 1.64 3.10
C ARG A 201 -11.74 1.11 4.32
N ALA A 202 -12.03 1.98 5.30
CA ALA A 202 -12.78 1.59 6.49
C ALA A 202 -14.16 1.03 6.13
N TYR A 203 -14.84 1.63 5.15
CA TYR A 203 -16.13 1.14 4.66
C TYR A 203 -16.03 -0.28 4.05
N VAL A 204 -15.04 -0.51 3.18
CA VAL A 204 -14.82 -1.84 2.57
C VAL A 204 -14.50 -2.90 3.62
N LEU A 205 -13.59 -2.60 4.56
CA LEU A 205 -13.19 -3.54 5.62
C LEU A 205 -14.36 -3.84 6.57
N LEU A 206 -15.15 -2.82 6.93
CA LEU A 206 -16.33 -3.02 7.77
C LEU A 206 -17.35 -3.92 7.08
N SER A 207 -17.66 -3.68 5.80
CA SER A 207 -18.58 -4.53 5.03
C SER A 207 -18.07 -5.96 4.86
N LEU A 208 -16.76 -6.16 4.71
CA LEU A 208 -16.14 -7.49 4.68
C LEU A 208 -16.27 -8.21 6.03
N SER A 209 -16.06 -7.50 7.13
CA SER A 209 -16.15 -8.08 8.48
C SER A 209 -17.57 -8.51 8.87
N GLN A 210 -18.59 -7.87 8.29
CA GLN A 210 -20.00 -8.21 8.52
C GLN A 210 -20.47 -9.43 7.70
N GLN A 211 -19.68 -9.88 6.72
CA GLN A 211 -20.02 -11.04 5.91
C GLN A 211 -19.54 -12.32 6.61
N ASP A 212 -20.45 -12.96 7.35
CA ASP A 212 -20.17 -14.25 7.99
C ASP A 212 -19.80 -15.31 6.95
N GLY A 213 -18.63 -15.93 7.12
CA GLY A 213 -18.21 -17.09 6.32
C GLY A 213 -17.67 -16.78 4.92
N ILE A 214 -17.38 -15.51 4.60
CA ILE A 214 -16.83 -15.13 3.29
C ILE A 214 -15.51 -15.88 2.98
N GLU A 215 -14.69 -16.13 4.00
CA GLU A 215 -13.43 -16.87 3.90
C GLU A 215 -13.59 -18.33 3.41
N GLN A 216 -14.73 -18.97 3.72
CA GLN A 216 -14.98 -20.37 3.37
C GLN A 216 -15.35 -20.53 1.89
N HIS A 217 -15.94 -19.49 1.29
CA HIS A 217 -16.40 -19.50 -0.11
C HIS A 217 -15.44 -18.81 -1.08
N ILE A 218 -14.46 -18.07 -0.57
CA ILE A 218 -13.44 -17.40 -1.37
C ILE A 218 -12.25 -18.35 -1.65
N ASP A 219 -11.77 -18.32 -2.90
CA ASP A 219 -10.58 -19.05 -3.34
C ASP A 219 -9.27 -18.43 -2.83
N PHE A 220 -8.14 -19.13 -3.02
CA PHE A 220 -6.85 -18.68 -2.51
C PHE A 220 -6.47 -17.25 -2.99
N ASP A 221 -6.70 -16.94 -4.27
CA ASP A 221 -6.44 -15.61 -4.86
C ASP A 221 -7.30 -14.51 -4.21
N GLY A 222 -8.57 -14.79 -3.95
CA GLY A 222 -9.46 -13.84 -3.28
C GLY A 222 -9.06 -13.63 -1.81
N ARG A 223 -8.64 -14.68 -1.09
CA ARG A 223 -8.12 -14.54 0.28
C ARG A 223 -6.85 -13.71 0.33
N TYR A 224 -5.94 -13.94 -0.61
CA TYR A 224 -4.72 -13.14 -0.73
C TYR A 224 -5.05 -11.65 -0.97
N THR A 225 -6.03 -11.38 -1.83
CA THR A 225 -6.49 -10.00 -2.08
C THR A 225 -7.08 -9.34 -0.83
N LEU A 226 -7.86 -10.08 -0.03
CA LEU A 226 -8.37 -9.58 1.25
C LEU A 226 -7.25 -9.35 2.25
N LEU A 227 -6.30 -10.28 2.37
CA LEU A 227 -5.15 -10.14 3.26
C LEU A 227 -4.31 -8.92 2.93
N GLU A 228 -4.05 -8.63 1.65
CA GLU A 228 -3.36 -7.40 1.24
C GLU A 228 -4.14 -6.14 1.65
N LEU A 229 -5.47 -6.15 1.56
CA LEU A 229 -6.31 -5.02 1.99
C LEU A 229 -6.25 -4.75 3.51
N PHE A 230 -6.04 -5.79 4.32
CA PHE A 230 -5.87 -5.67 5.77
C PHE A 230 -4.43 -5.37 6.20
N ALA A 231 -3.45 -5.61 5.33
CA ALA A 231 -2.02 -5.42 5.62
C ALA A 231 -1.52 -3.99 5.35
N GLU A 232 -2.21 -3.21 4.49
CA GLU A 232 -1.97 -1.78 4.24
C GLU A 232 -2.57 -0.86 5.32
#